data_AF-A0A5C9E2H3-F1
#
_entry.id   AF-A0A5C9E2H3-F1
#
_cell.length_a   1.000
_cell.length_b   1.000
_cell.length_c   1.000
_cell.angle_alpha   90.00
_cell.angle_beta   90.00
_cell.angle_gamma   90.00
#
_symmetry.space_group_name_H-M   'P 1'
#
loop_
_entity.id
_entity.type
_entity.pdbx_description
1 polymer ?
#
loop_
_entity_poly.entity_id
_entity_poly.type
_entity_poly.pdbx_seq_one_letter_code
_entity_poly.pdbx_strand_id
1 'polypeptide(L)' 'MDISKEFGKTKKLLTEILEKHNESLKWMYENMEEIQEKYETKFIAIYNKMIVGAKDNRKELSNFLKQKYSADELEEILH' A
#
# COMPACT_ATOMS: atom_id res chain seq x y z
N MET A 1 33.05 -1.57 -4.19
CA MET A 1 31.59 -1.54 -3.93
C MET A 1 31.09 -2.97 -3.94
N ASP A 2 30.58 -3.44 -2.81
CA ASP A 2 30.27 -4.85 -2.56
C ASP A 2 28.83 -5.16 -2.99
N ILE A 3 28.66 -5.50 -4.27
CA ILE A 3 27.36 -5.74 -4.92
C ILE A 3 26.53 -6.81 -4.18
N SER A 4 27.20 -7.78 -3.54
CA SER A 4 26.56 -8.85 -2.76
C SER A 4 25.84 -8.35 -1.50
N LYS A 5 26.34 -7.30 -0.85
CA LYS A 5 25.69 -6.71 0.34
C LYS A 5 24.44 -5.90 -0.04
N GLU A 6 24.45 -5.27 -1.20
CA GLU A 6 23.30 -4.51 -1.72
C GLU A 6 22.16 -5.47 -2.09
N PHE A 7 22.45 -6.55 -2.84
CA PHE A 7 21.46 -7.57 -3.20
C PHE A 7 20.81 -8.26 -1.99
N GLY A 8 21.60 -8.56 -0.94
CA GLY A 8 21.08 -9.15 0.29
C GLY A 8 20.10 -8.23 1.03
N LYS A 9 20.35 -6.92 1.05
CA LYS A 9 19.46 -5.92 1.62
C LYS A 9 18.18 -5.77 0.80
N THR A 10 18.29 -5.72 -0.53
CA THR A 10 17.14 -5.63 -1.44
C THR A 10 16.19 -6.83 -1.29
N LYS A 11 16.74 -8.05 -1.17
CA LYS A 11 15.92 -9.26 -0.98
C LYS A 11 15.15 -9.25 0.36
N LYS A 12 15.78 -8.78 1.43
CA LYS A 12 15.14 -8.67 2.74
C LYS A 12 14.00 -7.64 2.71
N LEU A 13 14.28 -6.45 2.16
CA LEU A 13 13.29 -5.38 2.03
C LEU A 13 12.08 -5.82 1.20
N LEU A 14 12.30 -6.48 0.05
CA LEU A 14 11.21 -7.04 -0.77
C LEU A 14 10.36 -8.05 -0.02
N THR A 15 10.98 -8.88 0.83
CA THR A 15 10.26 -9.88 1.63
C THR A 15 9.38 -9.19 2.67
N GLU A 16 9.90 -8.17 3.37
CA GLU A 16 9.16 -7.40 4.36
C GLU A 16 7.97 -6.63 3.72
N ILE A 17 8.16 -6.05 2.53
CA ILE A 17 7.09 -5.39 1.77
C ILE A 17 6.00 -6.39 1.38
N LEU A 18 6.38 -7.57 0.85
CA LEU A 18 5.43 -8.62 0.46
C LEU A 18 4.63 -9.15 1.64
N GLU A 19 5.25 -9.31 2.81
CA GLU A 19 4.55 -9.71 4.04
C GLU A 19 3.51 -8.66 4.44
N LYS A 20 3.88 -7.38 4.49
CA LYS A 20 2.95 -6.28 4.78
C LYS A 20 1.80 -6.20 3.77
N HIS A 21 2.08 -6.43 2.49
CA HIS A 21 1.08 -6.45 1.43
C HIS A 21 0.08 -7.59 1.64
N ASN A 22 0.57 -8.82 1.87
CA ASN A 22 -0.26 -9.98 2.14
C ASN A 22 -1.13 -9.81 3.39
N GLU A 23 -0.56 -9.24 4.45
CA GLU A 23 -1.32 -8.93 5.66
C GLU A 23 -2.41 -7.88 5.43
N SER A 24 -2.12 -6.87 4.61
CA SER A 24 -3.09 -5.82 4.25
C SER A 24 -4.21 -6.37 3.38
N LEU A 25 -3.90 -7.28 2.44
CA LEU A 25 -4.91 -7.99 1.65
C LEU A 25 -5.79 -8.87 2.54
N LYS A 26 -5.19 -9.64 3.46
CA LYS A 26 -5.95 -10.48 4.38
C LYS A 26 -6.90 -9.63 5.23
N TRP A 27 -6.39 -8.53 5.79
CA TRP A 27 -7.22 -7.59 6.55
C TRP A 27 -8.34 -6.99 5.69
N MET A 28 -8.06 -6.61 4.44
CA MET A 28 -9.08 -6.11 3.51
C MET A 28 -10.20 -7.15 3.31
N TYR A 29 -9.84 -8.42 3.09
CA TYR A 29 -10.84 -9.49 2.94
C TYR A 29 -11.67 -9.68 4.20
N GLU A 30 -11.05 -9.66 5.38
CA GLU A 30 -11.74 -9.78 6.67
C GLU A 30 -12.70 -8.61 6.95
N ASN A 31 -12.41 -7.43 6.39
CA ASN A 31 -13.18 -6.20 6.60
C ASN A 31 -13.97 -5.78 5.34
N MET A 32 -14.11 -6.66 4.35
CA MET A 32 -14.59 -6.31 3.02
C MET A 32 -16.01 -5.72 3.05
N GLU A 33 -16.90 -6.27 3.87
CA GLU A 33 -18.28 -5.78 4.01
C GLU A 33 -18.32 -4.33 4.53
N GLU A 34 -17.59 -4.04 5.61
CA GLU A 34 -17.50 -2.69 6.19
C GLU A 34 -16.86 -1.70 5.22
N ILE A 35 -15.82 -2.14 4.50
CA ILE A 35 -15.13 -1.33 3.50
C ILE A 35 -16.08 -1.01 2.34
N GLN A 36 -16.83 -1.99 1.85
CA GLN A 36 -17.79 -1.78 0.76
C GLN A 36 -18.91 -0.83 1.17
N GLU A 37 -19.42 -0.94 2.39
CA GLU A 37 -20.47 -0.04 2.90
C GLU A 37 -19.95 1.41 3.03
N LYS A 38 -18.74 1.60 3.57
CA LYS A 38 -18.18 2.94 3.82
C LYS A 38 -17.60 3.63 2.59
N TYR A 39 -17.07 2.84 1.66
CA TYR A 39 -16.33 3.34 0.50
C TYR A 39 -16.92 2.85 -0.82
N GLU A 40 -18.24 2.66 -0.84
CA GLU A 40 -18.97 2.24 -2.03
C GLU A 40 -18.56 3.07 -3.25
N THR A 41 -18.25 2.41 -4.36
CA THR A 41 -17.80 3.01 -5.63
C THR A 41 -16.46 3.77 -5.60
N LYS A 42 -15.72 3.75 -4.50
CA LYS A 42 -14.42 4.44 -4.39
C LYS A 42 -13.25 3.52 -4.64
N PHE A 43 -12.19 4.08 -5.22
CA PHE A 43 -10.86 3.50 -5.19
C PHE A 43 -10.26 3.74 -3.81
N ILE A 44 -9.85 2.65 -3.15
CA ILE A 44 -9.22 2.67 -1.83
C ILE A 44 -7.75 2.29 -1.94
N ALA A 45 -6.92 2.94 -1.15
CA ALA A 45 -5.54 2.53 -0.90
C ALA A 45 -5.45 2.00 0.53
N ILE A 46 -4.98 0.77 0.66
CA ILE A 46 -4.79 0.09 1.93
C ILE A 46 -3.31 -0.15 2.11
N TYR A 47 -2.77 0.27 3.25
CA TYR A 47 -1.40 0.00 3.62
C TYR A 47 -1.35 -0.27 5.11
N ASN A 48 -0.60 -1.31 5.50
CA ASN A 48 -0.44 -1.73 6.89
C ASN A 48 -1.79 -1.89 7.63
N LYS A 49 -2.74 -2.61 7.02
CA LYS A 49 -4.09 -2.86 7.59
C LYS A 49 -4.91 -1.59 7.86
N MET A 50 -4.63 -0.51 7.16
CA MET A 50 -5.36 0.76 7.30
C MET A 50 -5.70 1.35 5.93
N ILE A 51 -6.87 2.00 5.83
CA ILE A 51 -7.22 2.80 4.67
C ILE A 51 -6.47 4.13 4.75
N VAL A 52 -5.51 4.31 3.84
CA VAL A 52 -4.67 5.52 3.77
C VAL A 52 -5.21 6.56 2.79
N GLY A 53 -6.13 6.16 1.90
CA GLY A 53 -6.86 7.06 1.02
C GLY A 53 -8.06 6.39 0.35
N ALA A 54 -9.09 7.19 0.02
CA ALA A 54 -10.24 6.75 -0.75
C ALA A 54 -10.73 7.90 -1.66
N LYS A 55 -10.87 7.64 -2.97
CA LYS A 55 -11.30 8.64 -3.98
C LYS A 55 -12.12 7.99 -5.08
N ASP A 56 -12.92 8.79 -5.77
CA ASP A 56 -13.86 8.29 -6.79
C ASP A 56 -13.15 7.83 -8.07
N ASN A 57 -11.90 8.25 -8.29
CA ASN A 57 -11.07 7.75 -9.37
C ASN A 57 -9.60 7.54 -8.97
N ARG A 58 -8.92 6.68 -9.73
CA ARG A 58 -7.52 6.30 -9.50
C ARG A 58 -6.56 7.48 -9.58
N LYS A 59 -6.80 8.46 -10.47
CA LYS A 59 -5.90 9.61 -10.67
C LYS A 59 -5.93 10.54 -9.44
N GLU A 60 -7.12 10.79 -8.92
CA GLU A 60 -7.31 11.54 -7.68
C GLU A 60 -6.72 10.82 -6.48
N LEU A 61 -6.90 9.50 -6.37
CA LEU A 61 -6.28 8.73 -5.31
C LEU A 61 -4.75 8.84 -5.37
N SER A 62 -4.16 8.66 -6.55
CA SER A 62 -2.72 8.77 -6.73
C SER A 62 -2.20 10.18 -6.40
N ASN A 63 -2.88 11.22 -6.86
CA ASN A 63 -2.51 12.61 -6.55
C ASN A 63 -2.65 12.91 -5.05
N PHE A 64 -3.70 12.40 -4.41
CA PHE A 64 -3.91 12.54 -2.97
C PHE A 64 -2.78 11.89 -2.17
N LEU A 65 -2.40 10.66 -2.53
CA LEU A 65 -1.29 9.98 -1.89
C LEU A 65 0.03 10.73 -2.11
N LYS A 66 0.26 11.24 -3.34
CA LYS A 66 1.46 12.05 -3.69
C LYS A 66 1.60 13.34 -2.91
N GLN A 67 0.49 13.93 -2.47
CA GLN A 67 0.50 15.15 -1.66
C GLN A 67 0.68 14.87 -0.17
N LYS A 68 0.32 13.66 0.28
CA LYS A 68 0.24 13.30 1.70
C LYS A 68 1.46 12.54 2.20
N TYR A 69 2.11 11.77 1.33
CA TYR A 69 3.22 10.89 1.67
C TYR A 69 4.48 11.28 0.92
N SER A 70 5.64 10.98 1.51
CA SER A 70 6.93 11.11 0.83
C SER A 70 7.08 10.10 -0.30
N ALA A 71 8.06 10.30 -1.19
CA ALA A 71 8.30 9.40 -2.32
C ALA A 71 8.57 7.96 -1.87
N ASP A 72 9.33 7.78 -0.79
CA ASP A 72 9.69 6.47 -0.23
C ASP A 72 8.43 5.77 0.35
N GLU A 73 7.60 6.50 1.09
CA GLU A 73 6.33 5.97 1.62
C GLU A 73 5.33 5.64 0.51
N LEU A 74 5.31 6.42 -0.56
CA LEU A 74 4.47 6.16 -1.73
C LEU A 74 4.88 4.90 -2.47
N GLU A 75 6.18 4.64 -2.58
CA GLU A 75 6.68 3.42 -3.19
C GLU A 75 6.21 2.21 -2.38
N GLU A 76 6.27 2.28 -1.04
CA GLU A 76 5.73 1.21 -0.18
C GLU A 76 4.20 1.05 -0.24
N ILE A 77 3.45 2.11 -0.51
CA ILE A 77 1.98 2.06 -0.62
C ILE A 77 1.52 1.56 -2.00
N LEU A 78 2.29 1.83 -3.06
CA LEU A 78 1.91 1.54 -4.44
C LEU A 78 2.50 0.23 -5.00
N HIS A 79 3.45 -0.39 -4.31
CA HIS A 79 4.04 -1.70 -4.64
C HIS A 79 3.51 -2.84 -3.76
#